data_AF-A0A8J1JKU0-F1
#
_entry.id   AF-A0A8J1JKU0-F1
#
_cell.length_a   1.000
_cell.length_b   1.000
_cell.length_c   1.000
_cell.angle_alpha   90.00
_cell.angle_beta   90.00
_cell.angle_gamma   90.00
#
_symmetry.space_group_name_H-M   'P 1'
#
loop_
_entity.id
_entity.type
_entity.pdbx_description
1 polymer ?
#
loop_
_entity_poly.entity_id
_entity_poly.type
_entity_poly.pdbx_seq_one_letter_code
_entity_poly.pdbx_strand_id
1 'polypeptide(L)'
;MYLLGHLLLRCICLSLLIFHFSDARASYYISTPSIIYSGINTTLCVHWFGSSYSEINVTAGILHQDVTVAQATQVFQNDSIGIMSIPATPLDSSDYGYFLFVNGSAGNESIFSNIFDLTIKQIQTNTFIETDKKNYRPQETVKIRIITVYNDLTPYKGPINIYITV
;
A
#
# COMPACT_ATOMS: atom_id res chain seq x y z
N MET A 1 -21.86 60.40 -12.04
CA MET A 1 -20.79 59.47 -12.45
C MET A 1 -20.18 58.67 -11.28
N TYR A 2 -20.07 59.22 -10.07
CA TYR A 2 -19.49 58.52 -8.90
C TYR A 2 -20.31 57.34 -8.36
N LEU A 3 -21.65 57.39 -8.44
CA LEU A 3 -22.53 56.35 -7.90
C LEU A 3 -22.44 55.03 -8.67
N LEU A 4 -22.28 55.09 -9.99
CA LEU A 4 -22.16 53.92 -10.86
C LEU A 4 -20.83 53.18 -10.64
N GLY A 5 -19.75 53.91 -10.40
CA GLY A 5 -18.43 53.33 -10.09
C GLY A 5 -18.38 52.61 -8.75
N HIS A 6 -19.04 53.15 -7.71
CA HIS A 6 -19.16 52.46 -6.43
C HIS A 6 -20.01 51.20 -6.50
N LEU A 7 -21.08 51.21 -7.31
CA LEU A 7 -21.91 50.03 -7.52
C LEU A 7 -21.13 48.94 -8.27
N LEU A 8 -20.38 49.33 -9.31
CA LEU A 8 -19.55 48.40 -10.08
C LEU A 8 -18.47 47.75 -9.22
N LEU A 9 -17.78 48.54 -8.38
CA LEU A 9 -16.74 48.04 -7.47
C LEU A 9 -17.32 47.07 -6.43
N ARG A 10 -18.50 47.37 -5.88
CA ARG A 10 -19.20 46.46 -4.95
C ARG A 10 -19.62 45.15 -5.63
N CYS A 11 -20.09 45.20 -6.87
CA CYS A 11 -20.41 44.01 -7.65
C CYS A 11 -19.16 43.16 -7.94
N ILE A 12 -18.03 43.80 -8.27
CA ILE A 12 -16.75 43.11 -8.48
C ILE A 12 -16.28 42.45 -7.17
N CYS A 13 -16.32 43.16 -6.03
CA CYS A 13 -15.97 42.58 -4.73
C CYS A 13 -16.90 41.42 -4.31
N LEU A 14 -18.22 41.53 -4.55
CA LEU A 14 -19.15 40.42 -4.30
C LEU A 14 -18.86 39.23 -5.21
N SER A 15 -18.58 39.46 -6.50
CA SER A 15 -18.24 38.38 -7.42
C SER A 15 -16.94 37.67 -6.99
N LEU A 16 -15.91 38.41 -6.57
CA LEU A 16 -14.67 37.84 -6.03
C LEU A 16 -14.91 37.03 -4.75
N LEU A 17 -15.78 37.49 -3.85
CA LEU A 17 -16.19 36.74 -2.66
C LEU A 17 -16.92 35.42 -3.02
N ILE A 18 -17.73 35.42 -4.08
CA ILE A 18 -18.45 34.22 -4.54
C ILE A 18 -17.51 33.25 -5.26
N PHE A 19 -16.53 33.74 -6.02
CA PHE A 19 -15.51 32.91 -6.68
C PHE A 19 -14.48 32.32 -5.71
N HIS A 20 -14.35 32.84 -4.48
CA HIS A 20 -13.49 32.28 -3.44
C HIS A 20 -14.14 31.17 -2.60
N PHE A 21 -15.44 30.88 -2.79
CA PHE A 21 -16.01 29.60 -2.36
C PHE A 21 -15.63 28.52 -3.38
N SER A 22 -14.33 28.26 -3.52
CA SER A 22 -13.92 26.95 -4.03
C SER A 22 -14.35 25.97 -2.95
N ASP A 23 -15.42 25.22 -3.23
CA ASP A 23 -15.73 24.01 -2.49
C ASP A 23 -14.43 23.20 -2.47
N ALA A 24 -13.80 23.09 -1.30
CA ALA A 24 -12.56 22.36 -1.13
C ALA A 24 -12.92 20.88 -1.26
N ARG A 25 -13.04 20.42 -2.52
CA ARG A 25 -13.48 19.06 -2.83
C ARG A 25 -12.59 18.10 -2.05
N ALA A 26 -13.21 17.23 -1.26
CA ALA A 26 -12.49 16.22 -0.49
C ALA A 26 -11.49 15.52 -1.42
N SER A 27 -10.22 15.63 -1.06
CA SER A 27 -9.14 14.96 -1.76
C SER A 27 -8.54 13.91 -0.83
N TYR A 28 -7.95 12.89 -1.41
CA TYR A 28 -7.31 11.80 -0.69
C TYR A 28 -6.10 11.31 -1.47
N TYR A 29 -5.19 10.68 -0.75
CA TYR A 29 -3.99 10.04 -1.30
C TYR A 29 -3.89 8.64 -0.73
N ILE A 30 -3.74 7.65 -1.61
CA ILE A 30 -3.56 6.24 -1.26
C ILE A 30 -2.25 5.79 -1.91
N SER A 31 -1.36 5.18 -1.12
CA SER A 31 -0.12 4.58 -1.62
C SER A 31 -0.03 3.14 -1.16
N THR A 32 0.24 2.24 -2.11
CA THR A 32 0.27 0.79 -1.92
C THR A 32 1.23 0.17 -2.94
N PRO A 33 1.88 -0.96 -2.61
CA PRO A 33 2.58 -1.78 -3.60
C PRO A 33 1.61 -2.30 -4.67
N SER A 34 2.07 -2.37 -5.92
CA SER A 34 1.37 -3.03 -7.03
C SER A 34 1.64 -4.54 -7.10
N ILE A 35 2.69 -4.99 -6.40
CA ILE A 35 3.07 -6.39 -6.24
C ILE A 35 3.20 -6.68 -4.75
N ILE A 36 2.52 -7.73 -4.28
CA ILE A 36 2.61 -8.20 -2.90
C ILE A 36 3.01 -9.68 -2.86
N TYR A 37 3.41 -10.18 -1.69
CA TYR A 37 3.80 -11.58 -1.52
C TYR A 37 2.77 -12.33 -0.68
N SER A 38 2.42 -13.55 -1.10
CA SER A 38 1.53 -14.42 -0.34
C SER A 38 2.12 -14.75 1.03
N GLY A 39 1.26 -14.92 2.04
CA GLY A 39 1.68 -15.19 3.42
C GLY A 39 2.26 -13.99 4.17
N ILE A 40 2.33 -12.80 3.56
CA ILE A 40 2.80 -11.57 4.21
C ILE A 40 1.66 -10.54 4.26
N ASN A 41 1.54 -9.83 5.37
CA ASN A 41 0.60 -8.72 5.49
C ASN A 41 0.97 -7.58 4.52
N THR A 42 -0.04 -6.98 3.89
CA THR A 42 0.15 -5.85 2.98
C THR A 42 -0.18 -4.55 3.68
N THR A 43 0.77 -3.61 3.71
CA THR A 43 0.56 -2.27 4.27
C THR A 43 0.20 -1.28 3.17
N LEU A 44 -0.72 -0.37 3.48
CA LEU A 44 -1.06 0.75 2.63
C LEU A 44 -1.14 2.04 3.45
N CYS A 45 -0.77 3.14 2.82
CA CYS A 45 -0.78 4.47 3.39
C CYS A 45 -2.02 5.22 2.88
N VAL A 46 -2.75 5.85 3.79
CA VAL A 46 -3.90 6.68 3.44
C VAL A 46 -3.74 8.05 4.07
N HIS A 47 -4.02 9.07 3.28
CA HIS A 47 -4.15 10.44 3.74
C HIS A 47 -5.44 11.01 3.16
N TRP A 48 -6.22 11.67 4.01
CA TRP A 48 -7.48 12.30 3.63
C TRP A 48 -7.47 13.77 4.06
N PHE A 49 -7.84 14.63 3.12
CA PHE A 49 -7.78 16.10 3.23
C PHE A 49 -9.18 16.74 3.31
N GLY A 50 -10.23 15.98 3.65
CA GLY A 50 -11.60 16.46 3.54
C GLY A 50 -12.06 17.27 4.74
N SER A 51 -12.64 18.44 4.52
CA SER A 51 -13.06 19.35 5.60
C SER A 51 -14.43 19.04 6.23
N SER A 52 -15.23 18.14 5.64
CA SER A 52 -16.64 17.93 6.02
C SER A 52 -16.84 17.00 7.22
N TYR A 53 -15.86 16.14 7.51
CA TYR A 53 -15.91 15.17 8.60
C TYR A 53 -14.66 15.32 9.48
N SER A 54 -14.72 14.85 10.73
CA SER A 54 -13.52 14.76 11.58
C SER A 54 -12.73 13.47 11.33
N GLU A 55 -13.40 12.42 10.87
CA GLU A 55 -12.83 11.11 10.61
C GLU A 55 -13.58 10.38 9.49
N ILE A 56 -12.91 9.42 8.86
CA ILE A 56 -13.49 8.49 7.89
C ILE A 56 -13.16 7.04 8.26
N ASN A 57 -14.04 6.11 7.91
CA ASN A 57 -13.76 4.69 7.90
C ASN A 57 -13.19 4.29 6.56
N VAL A 58 -12.00 3.70 6.54
CA VAL A 58 -11.39 3.16 5.34
C VAL A 58 -11.37 1.65 5.42
N THR A 59 -12.02 1.00 4.45
CA THR A 59 -11.98 -0.44 4.26
C THR A 59 -11.15 -0.73 3.02
N ALA A 60 -10.11 -1.54 3.18
CA ALA A 60 -9.27 -1.99 2.08
C ALA A 60 -9.18 -3.51 2.08
N GLY A 61 -9.15 -4.11 0.90
CA GLY A 61 -9.09 -5.56 0.80
C GLY A 61 -8.68 -6.02 -0.59
N ILE A 62 -8.48 -7.33 -0.68
CA ILE A 62 -8.04 -8.01 -1.88
C ILE A 62 -9.21 -8.85 -2.38
N LEU A 63 -9.50 -8.73 -3.66
CA LEU A 63 -10.51 -9.51 -4.38
C LEU A 63 -9.82 -10.51 -5.30
N HIS A 64 -10.42 -11.68 -5.44
CA HIS A 64 -10.11 -12.65 -6.48
C HIS A 64 -11.41 -13.26 -6.99
N GLN A 65 -11.67 -13.19 -8.29
CA GLN A 65 -12.93 -13.68 -8.88
C GLN A 65 -14.18 -13.14 -8.15
N ASP A 66 -14.18 -11.84 -7.85
CA ASP A 66 -15.23 -11.12 -7.09
C ASP A 66 -15.44 -11.58 -5.63
N VAL A 67 -14.57 -12.45 -5.12
CA VAL A 67 -14.57 -12.89 -3.72
C VAL A 67 -13.49 -12.15 -2.93
N THR A 68 -13.86 -11.55 -1.80
CA THR A 68 -12.89 -10.94 -0.88
C THR A 68 -12.08 -12.01 -0.18
N VAL A 69 -10.77 -12.03 -0.42
CA VAL A 69 -9.84 -13.01 0.19
C VAL A 69 -9.23 -12.51 1.49
N ALA A 70 -9.05 -11.20 1.61
CA ALA A 70 -8.52 -10.54 2.81
C ALA A 70 -9.02 -9.10 2.86
N GLN A 71 -9.33 -8.58 4.03
CA GLN A 71 -9.70 -7.17 4.21
C GLN A 71 -9.39 -6.68 5.61
N ALA A 72 -9.26 -5.37 5.74
CA ALA A 72 -9.18 -4.67 7.01
C ALA A 72 -9.95 -3.35 6.93
N THR A 73 -10.42 -2.88 8.08
CA THR A 73 -11.08 -1.58 8.23
C THR A 73 -10.39 -0.80 9.33
N GLN A 74 -10.13 0.49 9.10
CA GLN A 74 -9.51 1.37 10.08
C GLN A 74 -10.07 2.79 9.95
N VAL A 75 -10.11 3.50 11.09
CA VAL A 75 -10.53 4.90 11.15
C VAL A 75 -9.34 5.81 10.91
N PHE A 76 -9.50 6.83 10.08
CA PHE A 76 -8.50 7.84 9.78
C PHE A 76 -9.03 9.23 10.14
N GLN A 77 -8.23 9.98 10.88
CA GLN A 77 -8.56 11.35 11.27
C GLN A 77 -8.28 12.31 10.11
N ASN A 78 -8.99 13.43 10.10
CA ASN A 78 -8.80 14.47 9.09
C ASN A 78 -7.38 15.04 9.13
N ASP A 79 -6.85 15.36 7.94
CA ASP A 79 -5.50 15.89 7.71
C ASP A 79 -4.40 15.07 8.40
N SER A 80 -4.61 13.75 8.51
CA SER A 80 -3.64 12.82 9.09
C SER A 80 -3.25 11.73 8.09
N ILE A 81 -1.96 11.41 8.08
CA ILE A 81 -1.42 10.25 7.37
C ILE A 81 -1.49 9.06 8.32
N GLY A 82 -2.17 8.01 7.90
CA GLY A 82 -2.20 6.73 8.62
C GLY A 82 -1.71 5.58 7.76
N ILE A 83 -1.34 4.49 8.44
CA ILE A 83 -0.99 3.22 7.82
C ILE A 83 -2.01 2.20 8.28
N MET A 84 -2.55 1.44 7.33
CA MET A 84 -3.35 0.25 7.63
C MET A 84 -2.72 -1.00 7.02
N SER A 85 -3.00 -2.14 7.63
CA SER A 85 -2.47 -3.44 7.21
C SER A 85 -3.62 -4.38 6.84
N ILE A 86 -3.59 -4.88 5.61
CA ILE A 86 -4.44 -5.98 5.15
C ILE A 86 -3.76 -7.30 5.57
N PRO A 87 -4.50 -8.28 6.14
CA PRO A 87 -3.96 -9.59 6.46
C PRO A 87 -3.38 -10.32 5.25
N ALA A 88 -2.44 -11.23 5.51
CA ALA A 88 -1.83 -12.08 4.49
C ALA A 88 -2.84 -12.91 3.69
N THR A 89 -2.59 -13.05 2.39
CA THR A 89 -3.33 -13.98 1.52
C THR A 89 -2.78 -15.42 1.63
N PRO A 90 -3.57 -16.45 1.26
CA PRO A 90 -3.13 -17.84 1.25
C PRO A 90 -1.85 -18.07 0.45
N LEU A 91 -0.97 -18.96 0.94
CA LEU A 91 0.35 -19.22 0.34
C LEU A 91 0.28 -19.74 -1.11
N ASP A 92 -0.81 -20.45 -1.44
CA ASP A 92 -1.13 -21.06 -2.73
C ASP A 92 -1.87 -20.10 -3.69
N SER A 93 -1.80 -18.79 -3.45
CA SER A 93 -2.35 -17.77 -4.35
C SER A 93 -1.74 -17.86 -5.75
N SER A 94 -2.58 -17.65 -6.77
CA SER A 94 -2.13 -17.53 -8.16
C SER A 94 -1.43 -16.19 -8.43
N ASP A 95 -0.71 -16.08 -9.55
CA ASP A 95 0.08 -14.88 -9.82
C ASP A 95 -0.77 -13.67 -10.28
N TYR A 96 -1.99 -13.89 -10.79
CA TYR A 96 -2.79 -12.89 -11.49
C TYR A 96 -4.29 -12.96 -11.16
N GLY A 97 -5.03 -11.92 -11.55
CA GLY A 97 -6.48 -11.85 -11.36
C GLY A 97 -6.90 -11.42 -9.96
N TYR A 98 -6.02 -10.69 -9.26
CA TYR A 98 -6.33 -10.06 -7.98
C TYR A 98 -6.54 -8.57 -8.18
N PHE A 99 -7.43 -8.01 -7.36
CA PHE A 99 -7.67 -6.57 -7.30
C PHE A 99 -7.57 -6.07 -5.87
N LEU A 100 -6.95 -4.92 -5.68
CA LEU A 100 -7.02 -4.17 -4.43
C LEU A 100 -8.21 -3.21 -4.51
N PHE A 101 -9.17 -3.32 -3.59
CA PHE A 101 -10.19 -2.28 -3.42
C PHE A 101 -9.88 -1.45 -2.17
N VAL A 102 -10.17 -0.15 -2.25
CA VAL A 102 -10.05 0.78 -1.13
C VAL A 102 -11.25 1.73 -1.13
N ASN A 103 -12.05 1.65 -0.08
CA ASN A 103 -13.29 2.40 0.09
C ASN A 103 -13.21 3.27 1.34
N GLY A 104 -13.51 4.55 1.21
CA GLY A 104 -13.62 5.49 2.32
C GLY A 104 -15.06 5.93 2.51
N SER A 105 -15.57 5.85 3.73
CA SER A 105 -16.93 6.28 4.08
C SER A 105 -16.98 7.11 5.36
N ALA A 106 -17.97 8.00 5.44
CA ALA A 106 -18.29 8.76 6.63
C ALA A 106 -19.79 8.64 6.92
N GLY A 107 -20.17 7.91 7.97
CA GLY A 107 -21.56 7.55 8.22
C GLY A 107 -22.15 6.75 7.05
N ASN A 108 -23.17 7.31 6.39
CA ASN A 108 -23.82 6.70 5.21
C ASN A 108 -23.29 7.25 3.87
N GLU A 109 -22.33 8.19 3.90
CA GLU A 109 -21.75 8.78 2.70
C GLU A 109 -20.52 8.00 2.24
N SER A 110 -20.46 7.68 0.94
CA SER A 110 -19.26 7.16 0.29
C SER A 110 -18.39 8.33 -0.15
N ILE A 111 -17.23 8.49 0.48
CA ILE A 111 -16.27 9.58 0.18
C ILE A 111 -15.44 9.22 -1.05
N PHE A 112 -14.99 7.97 -1.14
CA PHE A 112 -14.30 7.44 -2.31
C PHE A 112 -14.40 5.92 -2.40
N SER A 113 -14.28 5.40 -3.62
CA SER A 113 -14.17 3.97 -3.91
C SER A 113 -13.23 3.77 -5.09
N ASN A 114 -12.17 2.99 -4.89
CA ASN A 114 -11.18 2.71 -5.91
C ASN A 114 -10.90 1.21 -5.98
N ILE A 115 -10.59 0.74 -7.19
CA ILE A 115 -10.16 -0.62 -7.48
C ILE A 115 -8.89 -0.52 -8.34
N PHE A 116 -7.87 -1.30 -7.98
CA PHE A 116 -6.58 -1.35 -8.66
C PHE A 116 -6.20 -2.79 -8.98
N ASP A 117 -5.55 -3.03 -10.12
CA ASP A 117 -4.94 -4.31 -10.42
C ASP A 117 -3.83 -4.63 -9.41
N LEU A 118 -3.80 -5.88 -8.94
CA LEU A 118 -2.83 -6.35 -7.96
C LEU A 118 -2.18 -7.65 -8.45
N THR A 119 -0.85 -7.70 -8.42
CA THR A 119 -0.10 -8.93 -8.64
C THR A 119 0.27 -9.53 -7.28
N ILE A 120 -0.03 -10.81 -7.07
CA ILE A 120 0.43 -11.53 -5.88
C ILE A 120 1.51 -12.50 -6.33
N LYS A 121 2.66 -12.49 -5.70
CA LYS A 121 3.72 -13.47 -5.94
C LYS A 121 3.86 -14.40 -4.75
N GLN A 122 4.28 -15.63 -4.98
CA GLN A 122 4.64 -16.50 -3.88
C GLN A 122 5.85 -15.95 -3.12
N ILE A 123 5.86 -16.12 -1.79
CA ILE A 123 7.04 -15.79 -0.99
C ILE A 123 8.24 -16.63 -1.48
N GLN A 124 9.34 -15.95 -1.79
CA GLN A 124 10.57 -16.60 -2.26
C GLN A 124 11.64 -16.52 -1.19
N THR A 125 12.62 -17.41 -1.32
CA THR A 125 13.81 -17.41 -0.48
C THR A 125 15.04 -17.14 -1.34
N ASN A 126 16.00 -16.41 -0.79
CA ASN A 126 17.29 -16.14 -1.38
C ASN A 126 18.35 -16.83 -0.52
N THR A 127 19.22 -17.63 -1.15
CA THR A 127 20.29 -18.36 -0.47
C THR A 127 21.64 -17.81 -0.88
N PHE A 128 22.44 -17.44 0.12
CA PHE A 128 23.80 -16.95 -0.02
C PHE A 128 24.76 -18.01 0.52
N ILE A 129 25.77 -18.35 -0.27
CA ILE A 129 26.82 -19.31 0.09
C ILE A 129 28.14 -18.56 0.16
N GLU A 130 28.78 -18.61 1.32
CA GLU A 130 30.07 -18.01 1.58
C GLU A 130 31.07 -19.11 1.94
N THR A 131 32.21 -19.09 1.27
CA THR A 131 33.36 -19.93 1.64
C THR A 131 34.45 -19.07 2.26
N ASP A 132 35.29 -19.65 3.12
CA ASP A 132 36.37 -18.91 3.77
C ASP A 132 37.45 -18.39 2.80
N LYS A 133 37.53 -18.96 1.59
CA LYS A 133 38.39 -18.50 0.49
C LYS A 133 37.92 -19.00 -0.87
N LYS A 134 38.44 -18.38 -1.93
CA LYS A 134 38.09 -18.70 -3.33
C LYS A 134 38.78 -19.95 -3.91
N ASN A 135 39.97 -20.30 -3.40
CA ASN A 135 40.81 -21.37 -3.95
C ASN A 135 41.26 -22.31 -2.82
N TYR A 136 41.22 -23.61 -3.09
CA TYR A 136 41.66 -24.66 -2.17
C TYR A 136 42.71 -25.55 -2.83
N ARG A 137 43.68 -26.00 -2.04
CA ARG A 137 44.63 -27.05 -2.40
C ARG A 137 44.04 -28.41 -2.04
N PRO A 138 44.52 -29.50 -2.67
CA PRO A 138 44.16 -30.84 -2.24
C PRO A 138 44.38 -31.02 -0.73
N GLN A 139 43.46 -31.73 -0.08
CA GLN A 139 43.44 -31.99 1.37
C GLN A 139 43.10 -30.79 2.27
N GLU A 140 42.88 -29.58 1.73
CA GLU A 140 42.38 -28.48 2.55
C GLU A 140 40.90 -28.65 2.89
N THR A 141 40.54 -28.36 4.14
CA THR A 141 39.15 -28.32 4.58
C THR A 141 38.48 -27.03 4.09
N VAL A 142 37.32 -27.17 3.43
CA VAL A 142 36.47 -26.05 3.03
C VAL A 142 35.55 -25.66 4.19
N LYS A 143 35.60 -24.40 4.64
CA LYS A 143 34.62 -23.87 5.60
C LYS A 143 33.53 -23.12 4.83
N ILE A 144 32.29 -23.53 5.04
CA ILE A 144 31.12 -22.98 4.33
C ILE A 144 30.16 -22.38 5.35
N ARG A 145 29.61 -21.21 5.03
CA ARG A 145 28.45 -20.61 5.69
C ARG A 145 27.34 -20.44 4.67
N ILE A 146 26.12 -20.77 5.08
CA ILE A 146 24.95 -20.70 4.22
C ILE A 146 23.89 -19.91 4.96
N ILE A 147 23.36 -18.90 4.28
CA ILE A 147 22.35 -17.99 4.83
C ILE A 147 21.19 -17.99 3.84
N THR A 148 20.04 -18.47 4.29
CA THR A 148 18.80 -18.37 3.52
C THR A 148 17.88 -17.38 4.20
N VAL A 149 17.35 -16.44 3.43
CA VAL A 149 16.42 -15.40 3.91
C VAL A 149 15.20 -15.34 3.00
N TYR A 150 14.07 -14.89 3.54
CA TYR A 150 12.93 -14.50 2.73
C TYR A 150 13.19 -13.16 2.02
N ASN A 151 12.30 -12.76 1.12
CA ASN A 151 12.38 -11.47 0.43
C ASN A 151 12.34 -10.25 1.35
N ASP A 152 11.79 -10.39 2.56
CA ASP A 152 11.80 -9.36 3.61
C ASP A 152 13.07 -9.38 4.49
N LEU A 153 14.06 -10.19 4.09
CA LEU A 153 15.34 -10.40 4.78
C LEU A 153 15.22 -11.08 6.14
N THR A 154 14.06 -11.65 6.49
CA THR A 154 13.93 -12.45 7.70
C THR A 154 14.57 -13.84 7.52
N PRO A 155 15.13 -14.44 8.59
CA PRO A 155 15.80 -15.74 8.48
C PRO A 155 14.84 -16.87 8.10
N TYR A 156 15.19 -17.63 7.07
CA TYR A 156 14.52 -18.89 6.75
C TYR A 156 14.92 -19.98 7.76
N LYS A 157 13.92 -20.70 8.28
CA LYS A 157 14.13 -21.74 9.31
C LYS A 157 13.83 -23.17 8.85
N GLY A 158 13.51 -23.36 7.57
CA GLY A 158 13.23 -24.68 7.02
C GLY A 158 14.50 -25.43 6.60
N PRO A 159 14.36 -26.71 6.20
CA PRO A 159 15.47 -27.52 5.72
C PRO A 159 15.97 -27.01 4.36
N ILE A 160 17.27 -27.09 4.13
CA ILE A 160 17.91 -26.80 2.85
C ILE A 160 18.81 -27.97 2.43
N ASN A 161 18.79 -28.32 1.15
CA ASN A 161 19.66 -29.35 0.57
C ASN A 161 20.84 -28.68 -0.13
N ILE A 162 22.05 -29.14 0.17
CA ILE A 162 23.29 -28.57 -0.36
C ILE A 162 24.11 -29.71 -0.97
N TYR A 163 24.57 -29.50 -2.20
CA TYR A 163 25.40 -30.45 -2.93
C TYR A 163 26.72 -29.78 -3.29
N ILE A 164 27.82 -30.46 -3.02
CA ILE A 164 29.17 -30.02 -3.42
C ILE A 164 29.57 -30.91 -4.60
N THR A 165 29.85 -30.29 -5.74
CA THR A 165 30.31 -30.95 -6.96
C THR A 165 31.76 -30.61 -7.22
N VAL A 166 32.51 -31.56 -7.76
CA VAL A 166 33.95 -31.45 -8.08
C VAL A 166 34.13 -31.07 -9.55
#